data_AF-A0A956HVU5-F1
#
_entry.id   AF-A0A956HVU5-F1
#
_cell.length_a   1.000
_cell.length_b   1.000
_cell.length_c   1.000
_cell.angle_alpha   90.00
_cell.angle_beta   90.00
_cell.angle_gamma   90.00
#
_symmetry.space_group_name_H-M   'P 1'
#
loop_
_entity.id
_entity.type
_entity.pdbx_description
1 polymer ?
#
loop_
_entity_poly.entity_id
_entity_poly.type
_entity_poly.pdbx_seq_one_letter_code
_entity_poly.pdbx_strand_id
1 'polypeptide(L)'
;SPVRSLPFGPTQLAMQATGALGVSPLGAYHALMYGRELFFDVSDTRRELGWEPRWSNAEMIADSYDYYVAHREEILARSGASHHRSPVKLGVLALLEKLP
;
A
#
# COMPACT_ATOMS: atom_id res chain seq x y z
N SER A 1 14.05 -8.74 4.88
CA SER A 1 13.16 -9.92 4.97
C SER A 1 12.78 -10.39 3.59
N PRO A 2 12.69 -11.71 3.35
CA PRO A 2 12.11 -12.23 2.12
C PRO A 2 10.63 -11.83 2.03
N VAL A 3 10.14 -11.62 0.80
CA VAL A 3 8.70 -11.48 0.54
C VAL A 3 8.04 -12.84 0.82
N ARG A 4 6.96 -12.84 1.60
CA ARG A 4 6.23 -14.06 1.97
C ARG A 4 4.83 -14.04 1.37
N SER A 5 4.40 -15.18 0.83
CA SER A 5 3.04 -15.37 0.34
C SER A 5 2.14 -15.91 1.45
N LEU A 6 0.91 -15.43 1.50
CA LEU A 6 -0.13 -15.92 2.41
C LEU A 6 -1.28 -16.53 1.59
N PRO A 7 -2.01 -17.53 2.11
CA PRO A 7 -3.13 -18.12 1.40
C PRO A 7 -4.25 -17.09 1.21
N PHE A 8 -4.68 -16.87 -0.03
CA PHE A 8 -5.57 -15.77 -0.40
C PHE A 8 -6.86 -15.71 0.42
N GLY A 9 -7.68 -16.77 0.42
CA GLY A 9 -8.97 -16.80 1.11
C GLY A 9 -8.89 -16.52 2.61
N PRO A 10 -8.09 -17.27 3.39
CA PRO A 10 -7.91 -17.02 4.82
C PRO A 10 -7.38 -15.60 5.11
N THR A 11 -6.45 -15.10 4.30
CA THR A 11 -5.88 -13.76 4.46
C THR A 11 -6.94 -12.68 4.21
N GLN A 12 -7.75 -12.84 3.16
CA GLN A 12 -8.82 -11.91 2.82
C GLN A 12 -9.87 -11.83 3.95
N LEU A 13 -10.27 -12.98 4.52
CA LEU A 13 -11.18 -13.02 5.65
C LEU A 13 -10.59 -12.34 6.89
N ALA A 14 -9.31 -12.58 7.18
CA ALA A 14 -8.62 -11.94 8.29
C ALA A 14 -8.53 -10.42 8.10
N MET A 15 -8.26 -9.93 6.88
CA MET A 15 -8.28 -8.50 6.56
C MET A 15 -9.66 -7.88 6.81
N GLN A 16 -10.74 -8.54 6.36
CA GLN A 16 -12.11 -8.06 6.59
C GLN A 16 -12.44 -7.99 8.08
N ALA A 17 -12.17 -9.05 8.83
CA ALA A 17 -12.45 -9.13 10.27
C ALA A 17 -11.66 -8.06 11.06
N THR A 18 -10.35 -7.97 10.82
CA THR A 18 -9.49 -7.01 11.53
C THR A 18 -9.75 -5.56 11.15
N GLY A 19 -10.13 -5.31 9.89
CA GLY A 19 -10.60 -3.99 9.43
C GLY A 19 -11.93 -3.60 10.07
N ALA A 20 -12.90 -4.53 10.15
CA ALA A 20 -14.19 -4.28 10.82
C ALA A 20 -14.04 -3.98 12.32
N LEU A 21 -13.07 -4.60 12.98
CA LEU A 21 -12.73 -4.36 14.39
C LEU A 21 -11.91 -3.08 14.61
N GLY A 22 -11.43 -2.41 13.56
CA GLY A 22 -10.61 -1.19 13.67
C GLY A 22 -9.19 -1.43 14.23
N VAL A 23 -8.73 -2.67 14.31
CA VAL A 23 -7.40 -3.05 14.83
C VAL A 23 -6.33 -3.19 13.74
N SER A 24 -6.74 -3.03 12.48
CA SER A 24 -5.88 -3.02 11.30
C SER A 24 -5.96 -1.67 10.61
N PRO A 25 -4.85 -1.14 10.05
CA PRO A 25 -4.90 0.03 9.19
C PRO A 25 -5.59 -0.26 7.84
N LEU A 26 -5.93 -1.52 7.55
CA LEU A 26 -6.58 -1.94 6.32
C LEU A 26 -8.10 -1.73 6.40
N GLY A 27 -8.60 -0.69 5.74
CA GLY A 27 -10.03 -0.51 5.48
C GLY A 27 -10.64 -1.55 4.52
N ALA A 28 -11.97 -1.60 4.43
CA ALA A 28 -12.74 -2.62 3.69
C ALA A 28 -12.31 -2.80 2.22
N TYR A 29 -11.92 -1.70 1.54
CA TYR A 29 -11.50 -1.76 0.15
C TYR A 29 -10.23 -2.60 -0.07
N HIS A 30 -9.31 -2.64 0.91
CA HIS A 30 -8.07 -3.39 0.78
C HIS A 30 -8.33 -4.88 0.60
N ALA A 31 -9.29 -5.43 1.34
CA ALA A 31 -9.68 -6.83 1.20
C ALA A 31 -10.29 -7.15 -0.18
N LEU A 32 -10.82 -6.15 -0.90
CA LEU A 32 -11.33 -6.34 -2.25
C LEU A 32 -10.20 -6.36 -3.29
N MET A 33 -9.15 -5.54 -3.08
CA MET A 33 -8.11 -5.29 -4.08
C MET A 33 -6.82 -6.09 -3.87
N TYR A 34 -6.35 -6.24 -2.63
CA TYR A 34 -5.04 -6.84 -2.36
C TYR A 34 -5.04 -8.34 -2.73
N GLY A 35 -3.95 -8.78 -3.36
CA GLY A 35 -3.82 -10.13 -3.90
C GLY A 35 -4.50 -10.35 -5.25
N ARG A 36 -4.99 -9.27 -5.89
CA ARG A 36 -5.52 -9.30 -7.25
C ARG A 36 -4.68 -8.41 -8.15
N GLU A 37 -4.72 -8.71 -9.44
CA GLU A 37 -4.14 -7.84 -10.47
C GLU A 37 -5.07 -6.68 -10.76
N LEU A 38 -4.50 -5.49 -10.96
CA LEU A 38 -5.21 -4.29 -11.39
C LEU A 38 -4.52 -3.71 -12.61
N PHE A 39 -5.31 -3.47 -13.65
CA PHE A 39 -4.85 -2.92 -14.91
C PHE A 39 -5.61 -1.62 -15.19
N PHE A 40 -4.88 -0.59 -15.60
CA PHE A 40 -5.46 0.66 -16.07
C PHE A 40 -5.23 0.74 -17.58
N ASP A 41 -6.32 0.69 -18.34
CA ASP A 41 -6.26 0.98 -19.76
C ASP A 41 -6.20 2.49 -19.94
N VAL A 42 -5.15 2.96 -20.63
CA VAL A 42 -4.91 4.37 -20.92
C VAL A 42 -4.97 4.66 -22.43
N SER A 43 -5.48 3.72 -23.22
CA SER A 43 -5.57 3.83 -24.69
C SER A 43 -6.38 5.06 -25.11
N ASP A 44 -7.48 5.34 -24.43
CA ASP A 44 -8.32 6.52 -24.70
C ASP A 44 -7.61 7.81 -24.33
N THR A 45 -6.97 7.85 -23.15
CA THR A 45 -6.20 9.01 -22.69
C THR A 45 -5.06 9.35 -23.66
N ARG A 46 -4.35 8.33 -24.17
CA ARG A 46 -3.33 8.48 -25.20
C ARG A 46 -3.89 9.04 -26.50
N ARG A 47 -4.97 8.44 -26.99
CA ARG A 47 -5.58 8.81 -28.28
C ARG A 47 -6.18 10.22 -28.26
N GLU A 48 -6.88 10.56 -27.19
CA GLU A 48 -7.69 11.79 -27.13
C GLU A 48 -6.92 12.99 -26.59
N LEU A 49 -5.98 12.76 -25.67
CA LEU A 49 -5.23 13.83 -25.01
C LEU A 49 -3.76 13.87 -25.43
N GLY A 50 -3.28 12.90 -26.22
CA GLY A 50 -1.85 12.77 -26.54
C GLY A 50 -0.99 12.52 -25.30
N TRP A 51 -1.59 12.05 -24.20
CA TRP A 51 -0.92 11.86 -22.93
C TRP A 51 -0.22 10.50 -22.88
N GLU A 52 0.99 10.47 -22.35
CA GLU A 52 1.76 9.24 -22.11
C GLU A 52 2.30 9.24 -20.67
N PRO A 53 2.35 8.08 -19.99
CA PRO A 53 2.94 7.98 -18.67
C PRO A 53 4.44 8.28 -18.76
N ARG A 54 4.90 9.23 -17.96
CA ARG A 54 6.31 9.59 -17.85
C ARG A 54 7.16 8.50 -17.16
N TRP A 55 6.54 7.76 -16.24
CA TRP A 55 7.22 6.78 -15.39
C TRP A 55 6.50 5.43 -15.51
N SER A 56 7.26 4.35 -15.46
CA SER A 56 6.74 3.01 -15.22
C SER A 56 6.30 2.83 -13.77
N ASN A 57 5.49 1.79 -13.52
CA ASN A 57 5.07 1.44 -12.16
C ASN A 57 6.28 1.20 -11.23
N ALA A 58 7.33 0.56 -11.75
CA ALA A 58 8.52 0.26 -10.98
C ALA A 58 9.31 1.54 -10.61
N GLU A 59 9.51 2.42 -11.58
CA GLU A 59 10.22 3.69 -11.34
C GLU A 59 9.49 4.57 -10.34
N MET A 60 8.16 4.69 -10.46
CA MET A 60 7.36 5.50 -9.54
C MET A 60 7.42 4.97 -8.09
N ILE A 61 7.37 3.65 -7.92
CA ILE A 61 7.46 3.01 -6.59
C ILE A 61 8.87 3.18 -6.02
N ALA A 62 9.91 3.00 -6.84
CA ALA A 62 11.30 3.19 -6.42
C ALA A 62 11.56 4.63 -5.98
N ASP A 63 11.17 5.63 -6.79
CA ASP A 63 11.32 7.05 -6.45
C ASP A 63 10.60 7.42 -5.14
N SER A 64 9.37 6.92 -4.95
CA SER A 64 8.62 7.13 -3.70
C SER A 64 9.31 6.50 -2.49
N TYR A 65 9.92 5.33 -2.66
CA TYR A 65 10.63 4.64 -1.59
C TYR A 65 11.97 5.31 -1.27
N ASP A 66 12.72 5.74 -2.28
CA ASP A 66 13.98 6.45 -2.11
C ASP A 66 13.76 7.78 -1.38
N TYR A 67 12.68 8.50 -1.73
CA TYR A 67 12.25 9.67 -0.97
C TYR A 67 11.97 9.34 0.51
N TYR A 68 11.23 8.25 0.78
CA TYR A 68 10.94 7.82 2.14
C TYR A 68 12.21 7.51 2.92
N VAL A 69 13.18 6.80 2.32
CA VAL A 69 14.46 6.45 2.96
C VAL A 69 15.25 7.71 3.28
N ALA A 70 15.35 8.65 2.34
CA ALA A 70 16.08 9.91 2.52
C ALA A 70 15.47 10.82 3.62
N HIS A 71 14.16 10.74 3.84
CA HIS A 71 13.43 11.61 4.79
C HIS A 71 12.83 10.84 5.97
N ARG A 72 13.30 9.61 6.22
CA ARG A 72 12.64 8.67 7.15
C ARG A 72 12.48 9.25 8.55
N GLU A 73 13.53 9.87 9.08
CA GLU A 73 13.52 10.43 10.44
C GLU A 73 12.51 11.58 10.56
N GLU A 74 12.46 12.47 9.58
CA GLU A 74 11.50 13.57 9.53
C GLU A 74 10.06 13.05 9.46
N ILE A 75 9.80 12.07 8.58
CA ILE A 75 8.47 11.46 8.42
C ILE A 75 8.00 10.81 9.73
N LEU A 76 8.91 10.12 10.43
CA LEU A 76 8.59 9.47 11.70
C LEU A 76 8.41 10.44 12.87
N ALA A 77 9.11 11.58 12.85
CA ALA A 77 8.99 12.63 13.86
C ALA A 77 7.77 13.55 13.66
N ARG A 78 7.16 13.53 12.46
CA ARG A 78 6.05 14.42 12.10
C ARG A 78 4.78 14.12 12.91
N SER A 79 4.16 15.17 13.45
CA SER A 79 2.86 15.13 14.13
C SER A 79 1.86 16.08 13.47
N GLY A 80 0.55 15.80 13.64
CA GLY A 80 -0.52 16.65 13.11
C GLY A 80 -0.66 16.67 11.57
N ALA A 81 0.03 15.77 10.86
CA ALA A 81 -0.13 15.63 9.41
C ALA A 81 -1.39 14.83 9.05
N SER A 82 -1.81 14.93 7.78
CA SER A 82 -2.90 14.10 7.27
C SER A 82 -2.53 12.61 7.35
N HIS A 83 -3.54 11.74 7.32
CA HIS A 83 -3.35 10.28 7.35
C HIS A 83 -2.39 9.78 6.25
N HIS A 84 -2.41 10.40 5.06
CA HIS A 84 -1.54 10.03 3.93
C HIS A 84 -0.08 10.54 4.05
N ARG A 85 0.22 11.37 5.06
CA ARG A 85 1.57 11.93 5.28
C ARG A 85 2.12 11.62 6.67
N SER A 86 1.44 10.72 7.39
CA SER A 86 1.80 10.31 8.75
C SER A 86 2.25 8.86 8.75
N PRO A 87 3.11 8.45 9.70
CA PRO A 87 3.47 7.05 9.88
C PRO A 87 2.23 6.17 10.09
N VAL A 88 2.20 5.01 9.42
CA VAL A 88 1.12 4.04 9.56
C VAL A 88 1.27 3.30 10.89
N LYS A 89 0.21 3.28 11.70
CA LYS A 89 0.11 2.41 12.87
C LYS A 89 -0.28 1.02 12.41
N LEU A 90 0.66 0.07 12.47
CA LEU A 90 0.49 -1.29 11.93
C LEU A 90 -0.63 -2.10 12.60
N GLY A 91 -0.92 -1.85 13.88
CA GLY A 91 -1.91 -2.61 14.63
C GLY A 91 -1.60 -4.11 14.61
N VAL A 92 -2.60 -4.93 14.30
CA VAL A 92 -2.46 -6.40 14.21
C VAL A 92 -1.42 -6.86 13.16
N LEU A 93 -1.10 -6.02 12.16
CA LEU A 93 -0.11 -6.37 11.14
C LEU A 93 1.31 -6.50 11.71
N ALA A 94 1.61 -5.86 12.85
CA ALA A 94 2.91 -6.01 13.52
C ALA A 94 3.16 -7.46 13.99
N LEU A 95 2.12 -8.28 14.13
CA LEU A 95 2.28 -9.71 14.42
C LEU A 95 2.89 -10.48 13.25
N LEU A 96 2.67 -10.01 12.01
CA LEU A 96 3.21 -10.64 10.80
C LEU A 96 4.72 -10.44 10.67
N GLU A 97 5.28 -9.37 11.26
CA GLU A 97 6.73 -9.13 11.29
C GLU A 97 7.47 -10.21 12.09
N LYS A 98 6.77 -10.86 13.02
CA LYS A 98 7.33 -11.92 13.88
C LYS A 98 7.22 -13.32 13.25
N LEU A 99 6.60 -13.44 12.08
CA LEU A 99 6.53 -14.72 11.39
C LEU A 99 7.93 -15.09 10.86
N PRO A 100 8.38 -16.35 11.07
CA PRO A 100 9.67 -16.84 10.59
C PRO A 100 9.78 -16.80 9.06
#